data_AF-A0A918DHL5-F1
#
_entry.id   AF-A0A918DHL5-F1
#
_cell.length_a   1.000
_cell.length_b   1.000
_cell.length_c   1.000
_cell.angle_alpha   90.00
_cell.angle_beta   90.00
_cell.angle_gamma   90.00
#
_symmetry.space_group_name_H-M   'P 1'
#
loop_
_entity.id
_entity.type
_entity.pdbx_description
1 polymer ?
#
loop_
_entity_poly.entity_id
_entity_poly.type
_entity_poly.pdbx_seq_one_letter_code
_entity_poly.pdbx_strand_id
1 'polypeptide(L)'
;MNPADLVGLGCGLLAALFIASGIPKIRRPFDLALALVRFGVAGRVRPGLGRLLGAVEVAVGVAVAVSPMLLPAAVAALLLLVAFTAVVLRSLAAGRSVECACFGIGERTSPATVVRNLVLMGVASYVAFAPGLPTLDQRISGILAGTLLTCGYLLISAMAVVKPFSARLDGRG
;
A
#
# COMPACT_ATOMS: atom_id res chain seq x y z
N MET A 1 -24.79 -2.52 8.60
CA MET A 1 -23.89 -3.18 7.63
C MET A 1 -23.84 -4.65 7.98
N ASN A 2 -24.15 -5.52 7.03
CA ASN A 2 -24.02 -6.95 7.23
C ASN A 2 -22.52 -7.33 7.22
N PRO A 3 -22.12 -8.44 7.88
CA PRO A 3 -20.72 -8.88 7.89
C PRO A 3 -20.16 -9.08 6.48
N ALA A 4 -20.97 -9.54 5.54
CA ALA A 4 -20.58 -9.71 4.14
C ALA A 4 -20.30 -8.37 3.41
N ASP A 5 -20.97 -7.28 3.80
CA ASP A 5 -20.69 -5.94 3.26
C ASP A 5 -19.31 -5.44 3.72
N LEU A 6 -18.97 -5.70 4.99
CA LEU A 6 -17.67 -5.37 5.58
C LEU A 6 -16.54 -6.15 4.91
N VAL A 7 -16.77 -7.43 4.58
CA VAL A 7 -15.81 -8.25 3.83
C VAL A 7 -15.64 -7.72 2.42
N GLY A 8 -16.72 -7.37 1.72
CA GLY A 8 -16.66 -6.76 0.39
C GLY A 8 -15.84 -5.46 0.38
N LEU A 9 -16.13 -4.56 1.33
CA LEU A 9 -15.38 -3.31 1.53
C LEU A 9 -13.90 -3.57 1.83
N GLY A 10 -13.61 -4.52 2.72
CA GLY A 10 -12.24 -4.90 3.08
C GLY A 10 -11.44 -5.42 1.88
N CYS A 11 -12.04 -6.31 1.09
CA CYS A 11 -11.44 -6.83 -0.14
C CYS A 11 -11.16 -5.70 -1.15
N GLY A 12 -12.14 -4.81 -1.37
CA GLY A 12 -12.00 -3.70 -2.30
C GLY A 12 -10.92 -2.70 -1.88
N LEU A 13 -10.83 -2.39 -0.58
CA LEU A 13 -9.80 -1.51 -0.03
C LEU A 13 -8.40 -2.11 -0.21
N LEU A 14 -8.21 -3.37 0.18
CA LEU A 14 -6.93 -4.06 0.02
C LEU A 14 -6.52 -4.16 -1.45
N ALA A 15 -7.45 -4.55 -2.33
CA ALA A 15 -7.21 -4.66 -3.75
C ALA A 15 -6.78 -3.33 -4.38
N ALA A 16 -7.56 -2.26 -4.13
CA ALA A 16 -7.26 -0.93 -4.66
C ALA A 16 -5.90 -0.42 -4.18
N LEU A 17 -5.59 -0.57 -2.89
CA LEU A 17 -4.33 -0.15 -2.32
C LEU A 17 -3.14 -0.92 -2.89
N PHE A 18 -3.21 -2.24 -2.97
CA PHE A 18 -2.11 -3.05 -3.51
C PHE A 18 -1.87 -2.78 -4.99
N ILE A 19 -2.94 -2.63 -5.79
CA ILE A 19 -2.81 -2.31 -7.22
C ILE A 19 -2.20 -0.92 -7.40
N ALA A 20 -2.72 0.08 -6.68
CA ALA A 20 -2.22 1.46 -6.74
C ALA A 20 -0.76 1.59 -6.25
N SER A 21 -0.37 0.78 -5.27
CA SER A 21 0.99 0.67 -4.73
C SER A 21 1.94 -0.08 -5.67
N GLY A 22 1.47 -1.13 -6.34
CA GLY A 22 2.29 -2.02 -7.16
C GLY A 22 2.60 -1.45 -8.55
N ILE A 23 1.66 -0.78 -9.20
CA ILE A 23 1.84 -0.21 -10.55
C ILE A 23 3.07 0.73 -10.62
N PRO A 24 3.26 1.69 -9.69
CA PRO A 24 4.44 2.54 -9.71
C PRO A 24 5.76 1.78 -9.54
N LYS A 25 5.79 0.72 -8.73
CA LYS A 25 7.00 -0.11 -8.52
C LYS A 25 7.40 -0.89 -9.77
N ILE A 26 6.43 -1.31 -10.57
CA ILE A 26 6.68 -1.96 -11.86
C ILE A 26 7.23 -0.94 -12.88
N ARG A 27 6.68 0.27 -12.89
CA ARG A 27 7.07 1.36 -13.81
C ARG A 27 8.41 1.99 -13.46
N ARG A 28 8.73 2.14 -12.17
CA ARG A 28 9.97 2.75 -11.66
C ARG A 28 10.69 1.83 -10.66
N PRO A 29 11.21 0.68 -11.12
CA PRO A 29 11.84 -0.30 -10.23
C PRO A 29 13.17 0.16 -9.62
N PHE A 30 13.83 1.14 -10.24
CA PHE A 30 15.11 1.67 -9.80
C PHE A 30 15.01 2.41 -8.46
N ASP A 31 13.95 3.20 -8.25
CA ASP A 31 13.75 3.99 -7.02
C ASP A 31 13.64 3.06 -5.80
N LEU A 32 12.88 1.97 -5.94
CA LEU A 32 12.76 0.94 -4.91
C LEU A 32 14.06 0.18 -4.70
N ALA A 33 14.75 -0.21 -5.78
CA ALA A 33 16.02 -0.93 -5.67
C ALA A 33 17.10 -0.08 -4.97
N LEU A 34 17.14 1.23 -5.21
CA LEU A 34 18.03 2.16 -4.53
C LEU A 34 17.66 2.30 -3.05
N ALA A 35 16.37 2.42 -2.74
CA ALA A 35 15.87 2.46 -1.36
C ALA A 35 16.26 1.19 -0.59
N LEU A 36 16.09 -0.01 -1.18
CA LEU A 36 16.44 -1.29 -0.55
C LEU A 36 17.94 -1.40 -0.22
N VAL A 37 18.81 -0.89 -1.08
CA VAL A 37 20.26 -0.83 -0.79
C VAL A 37 20.56 0.16 0.33
N ARG A 38 19.94 1.35 0.30
CA ARG A 38 20.06 2.34 1.39
C ARG A 38 19.54 1.82 2.73
N PHE A 39 18.59 0.88 2.72
CA PHE A 39 18.10 0.21 3.92
C PHE A 39 18.96 -0.98 4.37
N GLY A 40 20.01 -1.35 3.62
CA GLY A 40 20.84 -2.52 3.92
C GLY A 40 20.10 -3.86 3.70
N VAL A 41 18.94 -3.85 3.05
CA VAL A 41 18.17 -5.06 2.73
C VAL A 41 18.81 -5.80 1.55
N ALA A 42 19.41 -5.07 0.62
CA ALA A 42 20.11 -5.63 -0.54
C ALA A 42 21.54 -5.09 -0.63
N GLY A 43 22.49 -5.96 -0.97
CA GLY A 43 23.90 -5.56 -1.18
C GLY A 43 24.15 -4.86 -2.54
N ARG A 44 23.21 -4.94 -3.49
CA ARG A 44 23.30 -4.28 -4.80
C ARG A 44 21.93 -3.83 -5.29
N VAL A 45 21.93 -2.75 -6.08
CA VAL A 45 20.73 -2.24 -6.74
C VAL A 45 20.28 -3.27 -7.78
N ARG A 46 19.17 -3.97 -7.50
CA ARG A 46 18.57 -4.96 -8.41
C ARG A 46 17.16 -4.51 -8.80
N PRO A 47 16.99 -3.80 -9.93
CA PRO A 47 15.67 -3.36 -10.40
C PRO A 47 14.68 -4.51 -10.60
N GLY A 48 15.17 -5.70 -10.95
CA GLY A 48 14.35 -6.90 -11.05
C GLY A 48 13.59 -7.23 -9.75
N LEU A 49 14.20 -6.99 -8.59
CA LEU A 49 13.55 -7.23 -7.30
C LEU A 49 12.41 -6.23 -7.05
N GLY A 50 12.60 -4.97 -7.42
CA GLY A 50 11.55 -3.95 -7.31
C GLY A 50 10.36 -4.22 -8.24
N ARG A 51 10.64 -4.68 -9.46
CA ARG A 51 9.59 -5.09 -10.41
C ARG A 51 8.86 -6.34 -9.95
N LEU A 52 9.59 -7.34 -9.43
CA LEU A 52 8.99 -8.56 -8.89
C LEU A 52 8.07 -8.24 -7.70
N LEU A 53 8.52 -7.38 -6.79
CA LEU A 53 7.69 -6.97 -5.65
C LEU A 53 6.41 -6.27 -6.11
N GLY A 54 6.52 -5.31 -7.04
CA GLY A 54 5.35 -4.65 -7.61
C GLY A 54 4.39 -5.61 -8.32
N ALA A 55 4.92 -6.60 -9.05
CA ALA A 55 4.11 -7.64 -9.69
C ALA A 55 3.37 -8.52 -8.66
N VAL A 56 4.05 -8.90 -7.57
CA VAL A 56 3.44 -9.66 -6.47
C VAL A 56 2.33 -8.84 -5.79
N GLU A 57 2.54 -7.55 -5.55
CA GLU A 57 1.50 -6.68 -4.99
C GLU A 57 0.25 -6.63 -5.88
N VAL A 58 0.43 -6.38 -7.18
CA VAL A 58 -0.69 -6.34 -8.12
C VAL A 58 -1.39 -7.69 -8.18
N ALA A 59 -0.64 -8.80 -8.22
CA ALA A 59 -1.21 -10.14 -8.25
C ALA A 59 -2.04 -10.44 -7.00
N VAL A 60 -1.55 -10.06 -5.81
CA VAL A 60 -2.29 -10.21 -4.55
C VAL A 60 -3.52 -9.30 -4.53
N GLY A 61 -3.41 -8.06 -4.98
CA GLY A 61 -4.55 -7.15 -5.08
C GLY A 61 -5.66 -7.69 -5.99
N VAL A 62 -5.29 -8.23 -7.15
CA VAL A 62 -6.24 -8.89 -8.07
C VAL A 62 -6.83 -10.14 -7.41
N ALA A 63 -6.00 -10.98 -6.78
CA ALA A 63 -6.47 -12.18 -6.10
C ALA A 63 -7.49 -11.85 -5.00
N VAL A 64 -7.27 -10.83 -4.18
CA VAL A 64 -8.24 -10.41 -3.16
C VAL A 64 -9.54 -9.90 -3.79
N ALA A 65 -9.48 -9.24 -4.95
CA ALA A 65 -10.68 -8.74 -5.63
C ALA A 65 -11.57 -9.86 -6.20
N VAL A 66 -10.97 -10.86 -6.87
CA VAL A 66 -11.73 -11.84 -7.67
C VAL A 66 -11.71 -13.27 -7.14
N SER A 67 -10.79 -13.61 -6.21
CA SER A 67 -10.63 -15.00 -5.78
C SER A 67 -11.90 -15.53 -5.10
N PRO A 68 -12.35 -16.74 -5.44
CA PRO A 68 -13.37 -17.45 -4.69
C PRO A 68 -12.84 -17.92 -3.33
N MET A 69 -11.52 -18.09 -3.18
CA MET A 69 -10.88 -18.44 -1.92
C MET A 69 -10.30 -17.19 -1.27
N LEU A 70 -11.01 -16.63 -0.28
CA LEU A 70 -10.57 -15.41 0.41
C LEU A 70 -9.37 -15.66 1.34
N LEU A 71 -9.34 -16.82 2.02
CA LEU A 71 -8.28 -17.15 2.98
C LEU A 71 -6.85 -17.03 2.41
N PRO A 72 -6.48 -17.71 1.31
CA PRO A 72 -5.12 -17.62 0.79
C PRO A 72 -4.78 -16.21 0.28
N ALA A 73 -5.74 -15.51 -0.32
CA ALA A 73 -5.55 -14.14 -0.81
C ALA A 73 -5.33 -13.15 0.35
N ALA A 74 -6.12 -13.28 1.42
CA ALA A 74 -6.03 -12.46 2.62
C ALA A 74 -4.73 -12.74 3.39
N VAL A 75 -4.29 -14.00 3.47
CA VAL A 75 -2.98 -14.36 4.06
C VAL A 75 -1.83 -13.77 3.26
N ALA A 76 -1.86 -13.85 1.92
CA ALA A 76 -0.84 -13.23 1.07
C ALA A 76 -0.80 -11.70 1.26
N ALA A 77 -1.96 -11.04 1.34
CA ALA A 77 -2.08 -9.63 1.65
C ALA A 77 -1.49 -9.28 3.03
N LEU A 78 -1.77 -10.10 4.04
CA LEU A 78 -1.24 -9.92 5.39
C LEU A 78 0.29 -10.03 5.41
N LEU A 79 0.86 -11.03 4.73
CA LEU A 79 2.31 -11.22 4.64
C LEU A 79 2.99 -10.02 3.95
N LEU A 80 2.40 -9.49 2.87
CA LEU A 80 2.91 -8.28 2.22
C LEU A 80 2.84 -7.06 3.14
N LEU A 81 1.73 -6.87 3.87
CA LEU A 81 1.59 -5.78 4.84
C LEU A 81 2.65 -5.89 5.95
N VAL A 82 2.92 -7.10 6.45
CA VAL A 82 3.97 -7.33 7.47
C VAL A 82 5.33 -6.95 6.92
N ALA A 83 5.67 -7.39 5.70
CA ALA A 83 6.92 -7.03 5.06
C ALA A 83 7.06 -5.51 4.89
N PHE A 84 6.01 -4.82 4.46
CA PHE A 84 6.03 -3.35 4.36
C PHE A 84 6.18 -2.66 5.69
N THR A 85 5.44 -3.07 6.70
CA THR A 85 5.52 -2.48 8.04
C THR A 85 6.91 -2.67 8.62
N ALA A 86 7.55 -3.82 8.42
CA ALA A 86 8.93 -4.05 8.85
C ALA A 86 9.91 -3.08 8.16
N VAL A 87 9.74 -2.83 6.86
CA VAL A 87 10.58 -1.86 6.12
C VAL A 87 10.35 -0.43 6.63
N VAL A 88 9.10 -0.03 6.83
CA VAL A 88 8.73 1.30 7.36
C VAL A 88 9.30 1.49 8.77
N LEU A 89 9.14 0.51 9.66
CA LEU A 89 9.67 0.56 11.03
C LEU A 89 11.20 0.65 11.04
N ARG A 90 11.90 -0.13 10.20
CA ARG A 90 13.36 0.00 10.05
C ARG A 90 13.77 1.38 9.55
N SER A 91 13.02 1.98 8.62
CA SER A 91 13.28 3.34 8.15
C SER A 91 13.14 4.37 9.27
N LEU A 92 12.07 4.26 10.08
CA LEU A 92 11.82 5.15 11.22
C LEU A 92 12.90 4.99 12.30
N ALA A 93 13.26 3.75 12.65
CA ALA A 93 14.30 3.45 13.65
C ALA A 93 15.68 3.96 13.22
N ALA A 94 15.96 4.00 11.91
CA ALA A 94 17.20 4.53 11.39
C ALA A 94 17.27 6.07 11.36
N GLY A 95 16.22 6.78 11.77
CA GLY A 95 16.15 8.24 11.75
C GLY A 95 16.23 8.85 10.34
N ARG A 96 16.11 8.03 9.30
CA ARG A 96 16.19 8.47 7.91
C ARG A 96 14.78 8.78 7.42
N SER A 97 14.51 10.04 7.09
CA SER A 97 13.33 10.48 6.34
C SER A 97 13.45 10.07 4.87
N VAL A 98 13.57 8.76 4.63
CA VAL A 98 13.63 8.25 3.27
C VAL A 98 12.25 8.33 2.66
N GLU A 99 12.21 8.85 1.43
CA GLU A 99 11.06 8.80 0.54
C GLU A 99 10.72 7.33 0.27
N CYS A 100 9.67 6.83 0.92
CA CYS A 100 9.24 5.47 0.69
C CYS A 100 8.55 5.44 -0.68
N ALA A 101 9.19 4.85 -1.68
CA ALA A 101 8.67 4.74 -3.05
C ALA A 101 7.42 3.82 -3.18
N CYS A 102 6.70 3.58 -2.07
CA CYS A 102 5.53 2.71 -2.01
C CYS A 102 4.46 3.07 -3.04
N PHE A 103 4.30 4.36 -3.36
CA PHE A 103 3.35 4.85 -4.36
C PHE A 103 4.05 5.58 -5.52
N GLY A 104 5.37 5.46 -5.66
CA GLY A 104 6.16 6.16 -6.69
C GLY A 104 6.23 7.69 -6.55
N ILE A 105 5.51 8.26 -5.59
CA ILE A 105 5.71 9.61 -5.06
C ILE A 105 6.57 9.49 -3.81
N GLY A 106 7.56 10.37 -3.63
CA GLY A 106 8.46 10.35 -2.49
C GLY A 106 7.78 10.75 -1.19
N GLU A 107 6.87 9.92 -0.69
CA GLU A 107 6.16 10.15 0.56
C GLU A 107 7.14 10.05 1.73
N ARG A 108 7.14 11.06 2.61
CA ARG A 108 7.93 11.01 3.83
C ARG A 108 7.34 9.94 4.76
N THR A 109 8.14 8.93 5.04
CA THR A 109 7.78 7.87 5.98
C THR A 109 7.44 8.49 7.34
N SER A 110 6.24 8.23 7.87
CA SER A 110 5.75 8.78 9.13
C SER A 110 5.12 7.70 10.02
N PRO A 111 4.95 7.94 11.33
CA PRO A 111 4.22 7.02 12.21
C PRO A 111 2.80 6.73 11.72
N ALA A 112 2.16 7.68 11.02
CA ALA A 112 0.87 7.48 10.37
C ALA A 112 0.90 6.36 9.32
N THR A 113 2.03 6.14 8.62
CA THR A 113 2.20 5.02 7.69
C THR A 113 2.13 3.67 8.41
N VAL A 114 2.69 3.57 9.61
CA VAL A 114 2.62 2.35 10.45
C VAL A 114 1.19 2.10 10.89
N VAL A 115 0.52 3.12 11.43
CA VAL A 115 -0.89 3.01 11.86
C VAL A 115 -1.78 2.56 10.70
N ARG A 116 -1.62 3.17 9.51
CA ARG A 116 -2.35 2.75 8.31
C ARG A 116 -2.13 1.27 8.00
N ASN A 117 -0.88 0.80 7.99
CA ASN A 117 -0.59 -0.60 7.70
C ASN A 117 -1.17 -1.54 8.78
N LEU A 118 -1.13 -1.16 10.06
CA LEU A 118 -1.73 -1.95 11.15
C LEU A 118 -3.25 -2.04 11.00
N VAL A 119 -3.92 -0.96 10.62
CA VAL A 119 -5.36 -0.97 10.31
C VAL A 119 -5.64 -1.92 9.15
N LEU A 120 -4.85 -1.86 8.08
CA LEU A 120 -4.98 -2.76 6.93
C LEU A 120 -4.70 -4.23 7.29
N MET A 121 -3.78 -4.50 8.22
CA MET A 121 -3.57 -5.85 8.75
C MET A 121 -4.81 -6.35 9.51
N GLY A 122 -5.45 -5.48 10.29
CA GLY A 122 -6.72 -5.78 10.94
C GLY A 122 -7.82 -6.13 9.93
N VAL A 123 -7.93 -5.34 8.85
CA VAL A 123 -8.87 -5.60 7.74
C VAL A 123 -8.55 -6.93 7.05
N ALA A 124 -7.29 -7.19 6.71
CA ALA A 124 -6.87 -8.44 6.07
C ALA A 124 -7.15 -9.66 6.97
N SER A 125 -6.90 -9.53 8.28
CA SER A 125 -7.20 -10.58 9.25
C SER A 125 -8.71 -10.82 9.35
N TYR A 126 -9.51 -9.76 9.41
CA TYR A 126 -10.97 -9.89 9.42
C TYR A 126 -11.48 -10.60 8.15
N VAL A 127 -11.00 -10.20 6.98
CA VAL A 127 -11.35 -10.84 5.69
C VAL A 127 -10.92 -12.32 5.67
N ALA A 128 -9.79 -12.67 6.28
CA ALA A 128 -9.30 -14.05 6.34
C ALA A 128 -10.19 -14.97 7.19
N PHE A 129 -10.74 -14.45 8.30
CA PHE A 129 -11.54 -15.23 9.25
C PHE A 129 -13.06 -15.02 9.14
N ALA A 130 -13.51 -14.16 8.24
CA ALA A 130 -14.93 -13.87 8.10
C ALA A 130 -15.70 -15.10 7.58
N PRO A 131 -16.83 -15.46 8.21
CA PRO A 131 -17.68 -16.53 7.72
C PRO A 131 -18.50 -16.02 6.52
N GLY A 132 -18.10 -16.44 5.32
CA GLY A 132 -18.88 -16.26 4.10
C GLY A 132 -18.13 -15.52 2.99
N LEU A 133 -18.47 -15.87 1.74
CA LEU A 133 -18.01 -15.15 0.58
C LEU A 133 -18.95 -13.95 0.32
N PRO A 134 -18.41 -12.76 0.00
CA PRO A 134 -19.23 -11.64 -0.43
C PRO A 134 -19.87 -11.95 -1.78
N THR A 135 -21.13 -11.53 -1.95
CA THR A 135 -21.85 -11.59 -3.23
C THR A 135 -21.17 -10.69 -4.28
N LEU A 136 -21.54 -10.87 -5.55
CA LEU A 136 -20.97 -10.06 -6.64
C LEU A 136 -21.22 -8.55 -6.40
N ASP A 137 -22.42 -8.17 -5.96
CA ASP A 137 -22.77 -6.78 -5.67
C ASP A 137 -21.96 -6.19 -4.52
N GLN A 138 -21.69 -7.00 -3.48
CA GLN A 138 -20.85 -6.62 -2.34
C GLN A 138 -19.39 -6.44 -2.76
N ARG A 139 -18.90 -7.25 -3.70
CA ARG A 139 -17.55 -7.07 -4.27
C ARG A 139 -17.46 -5.80 -5.11
N ILE A 140 -18.44 -5.55 -5.98
CA ILE A 140 -18.45 -4.36 -6.83
C ILE A 140 -18.51 -3.07 -5.99
N SER A 141 -19.44 -3.00 -5.03
CA SER A 141 -19.55 -1.87 -4.11
C SER A 141 -18.28 -1.68 -3.28
N GLY A 142 -17.68 -2.79 -2.80
CA GLY A 142 -16.40 -2.78 -2.11
C GLY A 142 -15.26 -2.22 -2.94
N ILE A 143 -15.10 -2.66 -4.18
CA ILE A 143 -14.06 -2.18 -5.12
C ILE A 143 -14.24 -0.69 -5.42
N LEU A 144 -15.48 -0.24 -5.67
CA LEU A 144 -15.76 1.17 -5.92
C LEU A 144 -15.38 2.04 -4.72
N ALA A 145 -15.83 1.66 -3.52
CA ALA A 145 -15.51 2.39 -2.29
C ALA A 145 -13.99 2.36 -2.00
N GLY A 146 -13.35 1.20 -2.11
CA GLY A 146 -11.90 1.05 -1.92
C GLY A 146 -11.08 1.89 -2.90
N THR A 147 -11.52 1.96 -4.16
CA THR A 147 -10.88 2.79 -5.19
C THR A 147 -11.05 4.28 -4.88
N LEU A 148 -12.26 4.72 -4.52
CA LEU A 148 -12.52 6.11 -4.11
C LEU A 148 -11.66 6.52 -2.91
N LEU A 149 -11.59 5.69 -1.87
CA LEU A 149 -10.76 5.94 -0.68
C LEU A 149 -9.27 5.98 -1.03
N THR A 150 -8.80 5.07 -1.88
CA THR A 150 -7.40 5.04 -2.32
C THR A 150 -7.05 6.26 -3.14
N CYS A 151 -7.90 6.66 -4.10
CA CYS A 151 -7.73 7.88 -4.88
C CYS A 151 -7.73 9.12 -3.99
N GLY A 152 -8.68 9.24 -3.06
CA GLY A 152 -8.73 10.34 -2.10
C GLY A 152 -7.47 10.43 -1.25
N TYR A 153 -6.99 9.30 -0.74
CA TYR A 153 -5.73 9.23 0.01
C TYR A 153 -4.54 9.67 -0.85
N LEU A 154 -4.41 9.16 -2.08
CA LEU A 154 -3.33 9.53 -2.99
C LEU A 154 -3.36 11.02 -3.37
N LEU A 155 -4.55 11.59 -3.55
CA LEU A 155 -4.70 13.04 -3.80
C LEU A 155 -4.24 13.86 -2.60
N ILE A 156 -4.65 13.49 -1.38
CA ILE A 156 -4.22 14.16 -0.15
C ILE A 156 -2.69 14.07 0.02
N SER A 157 -2.13 12.87 -0.19
CA SER A 157 -0.69 12.62 -0.20
C SER A 157 0.04 13.47 -1.23
N ALA A 158 -0.43 13.51 -2.47
CA ALA A 158 0.15 14.34 -3.53
C ALA A 158 0.10 15.82 -3.16
N MET A 159 -1.02 16.31 -2.61
CA MET A 159 -1.15 17.69 -2.14
C MET A 159 -0.18 18.00 -0.99
N ALA A 160 0.05 17.07 -0.07
CA ALA A 160 1.01 17.23 1.02
C ALA A 160 2.46 17.33 0.50
N VAL A 161 2.78 16.65 -0.61
CA VAL A 161 4.07 16.72 -1.31
C VAL A 161 4.22 17.99 -2.16
N VAL A 162 3.14 18.61 -2.63
CA VAL A 162 3.16 19.86 -3.43
C VAL A 162 3.16 21.13 -2.54
N LYS A 163 2.56 21.08 -1.36
CA LYS A 163 2.61 22.17 -0.36
C LYS A 163 3.99 22.62 0.17
N PRO A 164 5.12 21.88 0.05
CA PRO A 164 6.44 22.41 0.42
C PRO A 164 6.87 23.63 -0.40
N PHE A 165 6.20 23.93 -1.53
CA PHE A 165 6.63 24.99 -2.44
C PHE A 165 6.14 26.41 -2.06
N SER A 166 5.26 26.57 -1.06
CA SER A 166 4.71 27.89 -0.70
C SER A 166 5.43 28.62 0.44
N ALA A 167 6.57 28.14 0.94
CA ALA A 167 7.24 28.70 2.12
C ALA A 167 8.65 29.26 1.87
N ARG A 168 8.90 29.85 0.69
CA ARG A 168 10.13 30.62 0.44
C ARG A 168 9.90 31.83 -0.48
N LEU A 169 8.88 32.61 -0.17
CA LEU A 169 8.73 34.00 -0.65
C LEU A 169 8.90 34.98 0.52
N ASP A 170 9.92 34.76 1.34
CA ASP A 170 10.43 35.82 2.23
C ASP A 170 11.73 36.34 1.62
N GLY A 171 11.54 37.05 0.51
CA GLY A 171 12.57 37.84 -0.14
C GLY A 171 12.72 39.13 0.64
N ARG A 172 13.80 39.20 1.41
CA ARG A 172 14.31 40.40 2.08
C ARG A 172 14.20 41.63 1.15
N GLY A 173 13.49 42.65 1.62
CA GLY A 173 13.71 44.06 1.29
C GLY A 173 14.29 44.73 2.51
#